data_AF-D3Z342-F1
#
_entry.id   AF-D3Z342-F1
#
_cell.length_a   1.000
_cell.length_b   1.000
_cell.length_c   1.000
_cell.angle_alpha   90.00
_cell.angle_beta   90.00
_cell.angle_gamma   90.00
#
_symmetry.space_group_name_H-M   'P 1'
#
loop_
_entity.id
_entity.type
_entity.pdbx_description
1 polymer ?
#
loop_
_entity_poly.entity_id
_entity_poly.type
_entity_poly.pdbx_seq_one_letter_code
_entity_poly.pdbx_strand_id
1 'polypeptide(L)'
;MKQKNKDNDKPKGKTPEDDEEEKRRKEREDQMYRERLRTLFIIALVMSLLNSLSTSGGSISWADFVNEMLAKGEVQRVQVVPESDVVEVYLHPGAVVFGRPRLALMYRMQVANIDKFEEKLRAAEDELNIESKDRIPVSYKRTGFFGNALYALGMTAVGLAILWYVFRLAGMTGREGGFSAFNQLKMARFTIVDGKTGKGVSFQDVAGMHEAKLEVREFVDYLKSPERFL
;
A
#
# COMPACT_ATOMS: atom_id res chain seq x y z
N MET A 1 -0.48 39.54 -66.29
CA MET A 1 -0.72 40.21 -64.99
C MET A 1 -1.56 39.33 -64.09
N LYS A 2 -1.04 38.92 -62.94
CA LYS A 2 -1.71 38.71 -61.63
C LYS A 2 -0.83 37.82 -60.74
N GLN A 3 0.05 38.44 -59.95
CA GLN A 3 0.56 37.85 -58.71
C GLN A 3 -0.34 38.34 -57.58
N LYS A 4 -0.87 37.41 -56.78
CA LYS A 4 -1.74 37.67 -55.63
C LYS A 4 -0.92 37.43 -54.36
N ASN A 5 -1.09 38.34 -53.41
CA ASN A 5 -0.39 38.52 -52.14
C ASN A 5 -0.15 37.22 -51.35
N LYS A 6 1.03 37.18 -50.72
CA LYS A 6 1.40 36.23 -49.67
C LYS A 6 1.31 37.00 -48.35
N ASP A 7 0.21 36.80 -47.62
CA ASP A 7 0.02 37.40 -46.29
C ASP A 7 0.98 36.76 -45.28
N ASN A 8 1.63 37.62 -44.51
CA ASN A 8 2.49 37.31 -43.37
C ASN A 8 1.62 37.18 -42.11
N ASP A 9 1.32 35.96 -41.67
CA ASP A 9 0.83 35.72 -40.31
C ASP A 9 2.02 35.44 -39.37
N LYS A 10 2.38 36.45 -38.58
CA LYS A 10 3.24 36.28 -37.39
C LYS A 10 2.35 35.86 -36.19
N PRO A 11 2.79 34.94 -35.33
CA PRO A 11 2.05 34.60 -34.13
C PRO A 11 2.09 35.79 -33.15
N LYS A 12 0.91 36.30 -32.78
CA LYS A 12 0.77 37.28 -31.68
C LYS A 12 1.26 36.62 -30.38
N GLY A 13 2.28 37.22 -29.76
CA GLY A 13 2.74 36.82 -28.43
C GLY A 13 1.67 37.10 -27.37
N LYS A 14 1.48 36.16 -26.43
CA LYS A 14 0.54 36.28 -25.31
C LYS A 14 0.90 37.45 -24.40
N THR A 15 -0.11 38.12 -23.85
CA THR A 15 0.06 39.25 -22.95
C THR A 15 0.31 38.78 -21.51
N PRO A 16 1.03 39.54 -20.66
CA PRO A 16 1.34 39.13 -19.28
C PRO A 16 0.09 38.84 -18.43
N GLU A 17 -1.02 39.53 -18.70
CA GLU A 17 -2.33 39.29 -18.07
C GLU A 17 -2.92 37.91 -18.45
N ASP A 18 -2.71 37.44 -19.69
CA ASP A 18 -3.16 36.11 -20.13
C ASP A 18 -2.38 35.00 -19.42
N ASP A 19 -1.10 35.22 -19.14
CA ASP A 19 -0.24 34.29 -18.42
C ASP A 19 -0.61 34.20 -16.92
N GLU A 20 -1.03 35.32 -16.31
CA GLU A 20 -1.56 35.35 -14.94
C GLU A 20 -2.93 34.68 -14.82
N GLU A 21 -3.83 34.91 -15.78
CA GLU A 21 -5.13 34.22 -15.83
C GLU A 21 -4.97 32.71 -16.04
N GLU A 22 -4.05 32.28 -16.93
CA GLU A 22 -3.73 30.86 -17.12
C GLU A 22 -3.19 30.22 -15.83
N LYS A 23 -2.32 30.92 -15.07
CA LYS A 23 -1.83 30.43 -13.78
C LYS A 23 -2.97 30.25 -12.77
N ARG A 24 -3.85 31.24 -12.62
CA ARG A 24 -5.00 31.17 -11.70
C ARG A 24 -6.03 30.12 -12.12
N ARG A 25 -6.13 29.78 -13.41
CA ARG A 25 -6.96 28.66 -13.89
C ARG A 25 -6.33 27.31 -13.54
N LYS A 26 -5.03 27.14 -13.79
CA LYS A 26 -4.28 25.92 -13.43
C LYS A 26 -4.30 25.66 -11.92
N GLU A 27 -4.12 26.69 -11.10
CA GLU A 27 -4.19 26.56 -9.63
C GLU A 27 -5.58 26.13 -9.13
N ARG A 28 -6.65 26.61 -9.77
CA ARG A 28 -8.03 26.19 -9.46
C ARG A 28 -8.31 24.76 -9.91
N GLU A 29 -7.78 24.36 -11.06
CA GLU A 29 -7.85 22.96 -11.55
C GLU A 29 -7.07 22.01 -10.63
N ASP A 30 -5.89 22.40 -10.16
CA ASP A 30 -5.08 21.64 -9.20
C ASP A 30 -5.74 21.54 -7.82
N GLN A 31 -6.44 22.60 -7.38
CA GLN A 31 -7.25 22.56 -6.16
C GLN A 31 -8.42 21.58 -6.30
N MET A 32 -9.20 21.69 -7.37
CA MET A 32 -10.31 20.76 -7.66
C MET A 32 -9.80 19.32 -7.81
N TYR A 33 -8.62 19.11 -8.38
CA TYR A 33 -7.99 17.80 -8.51
C TYR A 33 -7.65 17.19 -7.14
N ARG A 34 -7.03 17.96 -6.24
CA ARG A 34 -6.69 17.51 -4.89
C ARG A 34 -7.94 17.18 -4.07
N GLU A 35 -9.00 17.96 -4.20
CA GLU A 35 -10.27 17.68 -3.52
C GLU A 35 -10.94 16.40 -4.03
N ARG A 36 -10.97 16.19 -5.36
CA ARG A 36 -11.47 14.95 -5.97
C ARG A 36 -10.66 13.73 -5.58
N LEU A 37 -9.33 13.84 -5.50
CA LEU A 37 -8.48 12.75 -5.02
C LEU A 37 -8.73 12.44 -3.55
N ARG A 38 -8.90 13.47 -2.71
CA ARG A 38 -9.20 13.30 -1.29
C ARG A 38 -10.56 12.63 -1.09
N THR A 39 -11.59 13.00 -1.85
CA THR A 39 -12.92 12.36 -1.75
C THR A 39 -12.88 10.91 -2.23
N LEU A 40 -12.20 10.61 -3.35
CA LEU A 40 -12.02 9.22 -3.81
C LEU A 40 -11.25 8.37 -2.79
N PHE A 41 -10.21 8.93 -2.16
CA PHE A 41 -9.48 8.24 -1.10
C PHE A 41 -10.36 7.94 0.11
N ILE A 42 -11.19 8.91 0.54
CA ILE A 42 -12.14 8.69 1.64
C ILE A 42 -13.17 7.61 1.28
N ILE A 43 -13.72 7.64 0.06
CA ILE A 43 -14.66 6.61 -0.40
C ILE A 43 -14.00 5.23 -0.41
N ALA A 44 -12.78 5.12 -0.92
CA ALA A 44 -12.02 3.88 -0.92
C ALA A 44 -11.74 3.37 0.51
N LEU A 45 -11.41 4.28 1.44
CA LEU A 45 -11.17 3.95 2.84
C LEU A 45 -12.46 3.47 3.53
N VAL A 46 -13.59 4.16 3.29
CA VAL A 46 -14.90 3.76 3.82
C VAL A 46 -15.32 2.40 3.25
N MET A 47 -15.17 2.18 1.94
CA MET A 47 -15.50 0.89 1.31
C MET A 47 -14.59 -0.25 1.82
N SER A 48 -13.31 0.02 2.05
CA SER A 48 -12.37 -0.94 2.64
C SER A 48 -12.75 -1.30 4.08
N LEU A 49 -13.10 -0.31 4.90
CA LEU A 49 -13.58 -0.52 6.27
C LEU A 49 -14.91 -1.30 6.27
N LEU A 50 -15.86 -0.96 5.40
CA LEU A 50 -17.14 -1.67 5.28
C LEU A 50 -16.95 -3.15 4.88
N ASN A 51 -16.03 -3.42 3.95
CA ASN A 51 -15.70 -4.77 3.52
C ASN A 51 -15.02 -5.59 4.66
N SER A 52 -14.15 -4.94 5.43
CA SER A 52 -13.51 -5.56 6.60
C SER A 52 -14.54 -5.97 7.67
N LEU A 53 -15.51 -5.11 7.96
CA LEU A 53 -16.59 -5.42 8.91
C LEU A 53 -17.44 -6.61 8.45
N SER A 54 -17.69 -6.70 7.14
CA SER A 54 -18.55 -7.74 6.53
C SER A 54 -17.94 -9.15 6.58
N THR A 55 -16.62 -9.27 6.76
CA THR A 55 -15.91 -10.56 6.72
C THR A 55 -15.71 -11.19 8.11
N SER A 56 -16.30 -10.61 9.15
CA SER A 56 -16.12 -11.04 10.55
C SER A 56 -17.06 -12.18 10.97
N GLY A 57 -16.92 -13.36 10.37
CA GLY A 57 -17.39 -14.60 10.99
C GLY A 57 -16.47 -14.96 12.16
N GLY A 58 -17.00 -15.21 13.36
CA GLY A 58 -16.18 -15.62 14.50
C GLY A 58 -15.52 -16.98 14.25
N SER A 59 -14.26 -17.16 14.64
CA SER A 59 -13.62 -18.48 14.64
C SER A 59 -13.97 -19.27 15.90
N ILE A 60 -14.27 -20.55 15.77
CA ILE A 60 -14.56 -21.46 16.89
C ILE A 60 -13.81 -22.78 16.75
N SER A 61 -13.60 -23.46 17.89
CA SER A 61 -13.05 -24.82 17.91
C SER A 61 -14.15 -25.88 17.75
N TRP A 62 -13.75 -27.11 17.43
CA TRP A 62 -14.67 -28.26 17.39
C TRP A 62 -15.33 -28.52 18.76
N ALA A 63 -14.56 -28.41 19.85
CA ALA A 63 -15.08 -28.64 21.19
C ALA A 63 -16.14 -27.60 21.57
N ASP A 64 -15.90 -26.32 21.23
CA ASP A 64 -16.86 -25.25 21.46
C ASP A 64 -18.12 -25.46 20.62
N PHE A 65 -17.97 -25.87 19.36
CA PHE A 65 -19.10 -26.19 18.51
C PHE A 65 -19.98 -27.28 19.12
N VAL A 66 -19.40 -28.39 19.56
CA VAL A 66 -20.16 -29.52 20.12
C VAL A 66 -20.84 -29.12 21.44
N ASN A 67 -20.10 -28.52 22.37
CA ASN A 67 -20.61 -28.25 23.72
C ASN A 67 -21.53 -27.03 23.82
N GLU A 68 -21.23 -25.96 23.08
CA GLU A 68 -21.90 -24.67 23.23
C GLU A 68 -22.94 -24.39 22.15
N MET A 69 -22.92 -25.11 21.03
CA MET A 69 -23.86 -24.88 19.92
C MET A 69 -24.69 -26.14 19.64
N LEU A 70 -24.04 -27.27 19.35
CA LEU A 70 -24.70 -28.52 18.96
C LEU A 70 -25.53 -29.09 20.12
N ALA A 71 -24.92 -29.25 21.30
CA ALA A 71 -25.60 -29.79 22.48
C ALA A 71 -26.77 -28.92 22.96
N LYS A 72 -26.77 -27.63 22.62
CA LYS A 72 -27.86 -26.69 22.97
C LYS A 72 -28.94 -26.59 21.89
N GLY A 73 -28.75 -27.25 20.73
CA GLY A 73 -29.69 -27.19 19.61
C GLY A 73 -29.72 -25.85 18.88
N GLU A 74 -28.66 -25.04 19.01
CA GLU A 74 -28.61 -23.69 18.46
C GLU A 74 -28.20 -23.64 16.98
N VAL A 75 -27.80 -24.79 16.42
CA VAL A 75 -27.27 -24.91 15.07
C VAL A 75 -28.39 -25.18 14.08
N GLN A 76 -28.55 -24.29 13.10
CA GLN A 76 -29.54 -24.43 12.03
C GLN A 76 -29.04 -25.31 10.88
N ARG A 77 -27.81 -25.08 10.43
CA ARG A 77 -27.22 -25.80 9.30
C ARG A 77 -25.71 -25.70 9.31
N VAL A 78 -25.08 -26.68 8.67
CA VAL A 78 -23.63 -26.70 8.49
C VAL A 78 -23.28 -26.69 7.01
N GLN A 79 -22.29 -25.89 6.66
CA GLN A 79 -21.81 -25.74 5.30
C GLN A 79 -20.31 -25.98 5.24
N VAL A 80 -19.95 -27.07 4.58
CA VAL A 80 -18.57 -27.55 4.44
C VAL A 80 -17.96 -26.88 3.20
N VAL A 81 -16.77 -26.28 3.34
CA VAL A 81 -15.99 -25.66 2.26
C VAL A 81 -14.68 -26.45 2.09
N PRO A 82 -14.69 -27.53 1.30
CA PRO A 82 -13.55 -28.44 1.19
C PRO A 82 -12.27 -27.76 0.68
N GLU A 83 -12.40 -26.73 -0.16
CA GLU A 83 -11.23 -26.04 -0.74
C GLU A 83 -10.40 -25.26 0.28
N SER A 84 -10.96 -24.99 1.47
CA SER A 84 -10.30 -24.20 2.52
C SER A 84 -10.17 -24.92 3.86
N ASP A 85 -10.60 -26.19 3.94
CA ASP A 85 -10.70 -26.95 5.20
C ASP A 85 -11.50 -26.22 6.29
N VAL A 86 -12.45 -25.36 5.87
CA VAL A 86 -13.32 -24.58 6.75
C VAL A 86 -14.73 -25.10 6.69
N VAL A 87 -15.37 -25.15 7.86
CA VAL A 87 -16.79 -25.40 8.02
C VAL A 87 -17.47 -24.13 8.52
N GLU A 88 -18.46 -23.65 7.77
CA GLU A 88 -19.33 -22.54 8.16
C GLU A 88 -20.54 -23.11 8.92
N VAL A 89 -20.69 -22.70 10.18
CA VAL A 89 -21.80 -23.07 11.06
C VAL A 89 -22.78 -21.90 11.08
N TYR A 90 -24.05 -22.17 10.77
CA TYR A 90 -25.11 -21.20 10.84
C TYR A 90 -26.02 -21.51 12.01
N LEU A 91 -26.28 -20.49 12.83
CA LEU A 91 -27.10 -20.59 14.03
C LEU A 91 -28.54 -20.13 13.78
N HIS A 92 -29.46 -20.58 14.61
CA HIS A 92 -30.82 -20.07 14.62
C HIS A 92 -30.86 -18.58 15.03
N PRO A 93 -31.81 -17.80 14.48
CA PRO A 93 -32.01 -16.41 14.92
C PRO A 93 -32.31 -16.35 16.43
N GLY A 94 -31.46 -15.64 17.18
CA GLY A 94 -31.60 -15.53 18.64
C GLY A 94 -30.76 -16.51 19.47
N ALA A 95 -29.91 -17.31 18.82
CA ALA A 95 -29.05 -18.28 19.50
C ALA A 95 -28.17 -17.66 20.60
N VAL A 96 -28.07 -18.38 21.73
CA VAL A 96 -27.27 -17.97 22.88
C VAL A 96 -26.02 -18.83 22.99
N VAL A 97 -24.90 -18.32 22.49
CA VAL A 97 -23.61 -19.00 22.57
C VAL A 97 -22.75 -18.37 23.67
N PHE A 98 -22.19 -19.19 24.56
CA PHE A 98 -21.42 -18.74 25.72
C PHE A 98 -22.21 -17.80 26.67
N GLY A 99 -23.50 -18.08 26.86
CA GLY A 99 -24.35 -17.34 27.80
C GLY A 99 -24.65 -15.88 27.41
N ARG A 100 -24.36 -15.48 26.16
CA ARG A 100 -24.72 -14.16 25.63
C ARG A 100 -25.42 -14.31 24.28
N PRO A 101 -26.45 -13.51 23.99
CA PRO A 101 -27.05 -13.49 22.66
C PRO A 101 -25.99 -12.98 21.66
N ARG A 102 -25.72 -13.77 20.62
CA ARG A 102 -24.73 -13.42 19.59
C ARG A 102 -25.44 -12.83 18.39
N LEU A 103 -24.97 -11.66 17.96
CA LEU A 103 -25.41 -11.02 16.71
C LEU A 103 -24.84 -11.75 15.47
N ALA A 104 -23.69 -12.40 15.62
CA ALA A 104 -23.09 -13.21 14.57
C ALA A 104 -23.79 -14.57 14.51
N LEU A 105 -24.61 -14.77 13.47
CA LEU A 105 -25.29 -16.03 13.20
C LEU A 105 -24.45 -17.00 12.36
N MET A 106 -23.22 -16.62 12.03
CA MET A 106 -22.30 -17.43 11.23
C MET A 106 -20.93 -17.50 11.90
N TYR A 107 -20.49 -18.72 12.15
CA TYR A 107 -19.17 -19.03 12.68
C TYR A 107 -18.38 -19.89 11.71
N ARG A 108 -17.06 -19.81 11.79
CA ARG A 108 -16.13 -20.61 10.99
C ARG A 108 -15.30 -21.46 11.91
N MET A 109 -15.20 -22.75 11.62
CA MET A 109 -14.24 -23.63 12.27
C MET A 109 -13.30 -24.21 11.23
N GLN A 110 -12.05 -24.40 11.60
CA GLN A 110 -11.08 -25.09 10.76
C GLN A 110 -11.00 -26.55 11.20
N VAL A 111 -11.06 -27.48 10.25
CA VAL A 111 -11.11 -28.92 10.52
C VAL A 111 -9.91 -29.57 9.87
N ALA A 112 -9.17 -30.40 10.63
CA ALA A 112 -7.94 -31.03 10.13
C ALA A 112 -8.18 -32.06 9.00
N ASN A 113 -9.34 -32.71 9.00
CA ASN A 113 -9.75 -33.64 7.94
C ASN A 113 -11.22 -33.38 7.64
N ILE A 114 -11.45 -32.68 6.54
CA ILE A 114 -12.79 -32.26 6.11
C ILE A 114 -13.62 -33.43 5.57
N ASP A 115 -12.98 -34.44 4.99
CA ASP A 115 -13.65 -35.62 4.44
C ASP A 115 -14.34 -36.45 5.53
N LYS A 116 -13.72 -36.50 6.73
CA LYS A 116 -14.28 -37.18 7.90
C LYS A 116 -15.17 -36.30 8.77
N PHE A 117 -15.41 -35.06 8.37
CA PHE A 117 -16.20 -34.12 9.18
C PHE A 117 -17.64 -34.64 9.37
N GLU A 118 -18.28 -35.09 8.30
CA GLU A 118 -19.67 -35.56 8.36
C GLU A 118 -19.79 -36.78 9.28
N GLU A 119 -18.88 -37.74 9.18
CA GLU A 119 -18.83 -38.90 10.08
C GLU A 119 -18.69 -38.48 11.55
N LYS A 120 -17.79 -37.53 11.86
CA LYS A 120 -17.62 -37.00 13.21
C LYS A 120 -18.84 -36.25 13.72
N LEU A 121 -19.51 -35.51 12.84
CA LEU A 121 -20.75 -34.82 13.19
C LEU A 121 -21.84 -35.83 13.53
N ARG A 122 -22.03 -36.88 12.72
CA ARG A 122 -23.01 -37.94 13.01
C ARG A 122 -22.71 -38.66 14.33
N ALA A 123 -21.45 -38.97 14.59
CA ALA A 123 -21.05 -39.58 15.86
C ALA A 123 -21.37 -38.69 17.07
N ALA A 124 -21.15 -37.37 16.95
CA ALA A 124 -21.50 -36.42 18.00
C ALA A 124 -23.03 -36.23 18.16
N GLU A 125 -23.79 -36.23 17.06
CA GLU A 125 -25.26 -36.22 17.10
C GLU A 125 -25.82 -37.48 17.80
N ASP A 126 -25.22 -38.65 17.52
CA ASP A 126 -25.61 -39.91 18.13
C ASP A 126 -25.25 -39.95 19.63
N GLU A 127 -24.09 -39.42 20.04
CA GLU A 127 -23.69 -39.28 21.45
C GLU A 127 -24.66 -38.36 22.23
N LEU A 128 -25.17 -37.33 21.56
CA LEU A 128 -26.16 -36.39 22.11
C LEU A 128 -27.61 -36.91 22.02
N ASN A 129 -27.83 -38.12 21.51
CA ASN A 129 -29.15 -38.73 21.29
C ASN A 129 -30.10 -37.86 20.44
N ILE A 130 -29.56 -37.18 19.42
CA ILE A 130 -30.37 -36.37 18.49
C ILE A 130 -31.11 -37.31 17.52
N GLU A 131 -32.44 -37.20 17.46
CA GLU A 131 -33.25 -38.03 16.57
C GLU A 131 -32.94 -37.71 15.10
N SER A 132 -33.04 -38.71 14.21
CA SER A 132 -32.76 -38.56 12.77
C SER A 132 -33.50 -37.41 12.07
N LYS A 133 -34.62 -36.95 12.62
CA LYS A 133 -35.42 -35.84 12.09
C LYS A 133 -34.86 -34.45 12.46
N ASP A 134 -34.19 -34.38 13.61
CA ASP A 134 -33.59 -33.14 14.15
C ASP A 134 -32.10 -33.04 13.81
N ARG A 135 -31.60 -33.97 13.00
CA ARG A 135 -30.23 -33.96 12.49
C ARG A 135 -29.98 -32.73 11.63
N ILE A 136 -28.78 -32.19 11.77
CA ILE A 136 -28.43 -30.94 11.12
C ILE A 136 -28.16 -31.21 9.63
N PRO A 137 -28.73 -30.39 8.73
CA PRO A 137 -28.44 -30.49 7.32
C PRO A 137 -27.00 -30.05 7.03
N VAL A 138 -26.25 -30.93 6.35
CA VAL A 138 -24.90 -30.67 5.88
C VAL A 138 -24.96 -30.34 4.40
N SER A 139 -24.39 -29.19 4.02
CA SER A 139 -24.30 -28.73 2.64
C SER A 139 -22.84 -28.52 2.23
N TYR A 140 -22.50 -28.84 0.99
CA TYR A 140 -21.15 -28.65 0.47
C TYR A 140 -21.11 -27.41 -0.42
N LYS A 141 -20.30 -26.43 -0.05
CA LYS A 141 -20.09 -25.20 -0.83
C LYS A 141 -18.73 -25.26 -1.47
N ARG A 142 -18.71 -25.48 -2.77
CA ARG A 142 -17.49 -25.28 -3.55
C ARG A 142 -17.36 -23.81 -3.83
N THR A 143 -16.44 -23.13 -3.15
CA THR A 143 -16.06 -21.77 -3.55
C THR A 143 -15.37 -21.88 -4.90
N GLY A 144 -16.12 -21.61 -5.97
CA GLY A 144 -15.59 -21.68 -7.32
C GLY A 144 -14.37 -20.78 -7.44
N PHE A 145 -13.21 -21.38 -7.72
CA PHE A 145 -11.95 -20.69 -7.98
C PHE A 145 -12.14 -19.52 -8.97
N PHE A 146 -13.00 -19.71 -9.96
CA PHE A 146 -13.35 -18.70 -10.97
C PHE A 146 -14.02 -17.43 -10.40
N GLY A 147 -14.85 -17.55 -9.37
CA GLY A 147 -15.55 -16.39 -8.79
C GLY A 147 -14.60 -15.46 -8.04
N ASN A 148 -13.76 -16.05 -7.18
CA ASN A 148 -12.76 -15.30 -6.44
C ASN A 148 -11.66 -14.75 -7.36
N ALA A 149 -11.21 -15.55 -8.36
CA ALA A 149 -10.23 -15.10 -9.34
C ALA A 149 -10.77 -13.95 -10.21
N LEU A 150 -12.02 -14.03 -10.68
CA LEU A 150 -12.63 -12.96 -11.47
C LEU A 150 -12.83 -11.68 -10.65
N TYR A 151 -13.22 -11.81 -9.38
CA TYR A 151 -13.29 -10.67 -8.47
C TYR A 151 -11.91 -10.03 -8.24
N ALA A 152 -10.87 -10.84 -8.00
CA ALA A 152 -9.51 -10.36 -7.82
C ALA A 152 -8.96 -9.68 -9.09
N LEU A 153 -9.22 -10.26 -10.27
CA LEU A 153 -8.86 -9.66 -11.56
C LEU A 153 -9.61 -8.35 -11.80
N GLY A 154 -10.92 -8.30 -11.48
CA GLY A 154 -11.72 -7.08 -11.55
C GLY A 154 -11.20 -5.98 -10.63
N MET A 155 -10.91 -6.30 -9.38
CA MET A 155 -10.29 -5.36 -8.42
C MET A 155 -8.93 -4.87 -8.89
N THR A 156 -8.11 -5.76 -9.45
CA THR A 156 -6.80 -5.38 -10.02
C THR A 156 -6.97 -4.46 -11.22
N ALA A 157 -7.91 -4.75 -12.12
CA ALA A 157 -8.22 -3.91 -13.27
C ALA A 157 -8.72 -2.52 -12.86
N VAL A 158 -9.58 -2.44 -11.85
CA VAL A 158 -10.05 -1.16 -11.28
C VAL A 158 -8.88 -0.39 -10.66
N GLY A 159 -8.02 -1.06 -9.89
CA GLY A 159 -6.81 -0.46 -9.32
C GLY A 159 -5.89 0.11 -10.41
N LEU A 160 -5.66 -0.64 -11.49
CA LEU A 160 -4.87 -0.18 -12.65
C LEU A 160 -5.56 0.96 -13.40
N ALA A 161 -6.88 0.97 -13.51
CA ALA A 161 -7.63 2.05 -14.15
C ALA A 161 -7.53 3.36 -13.34
N ILE A 162 -7.65 3.27 -12.01
CA ILE A 162 -7.46 4.42 -11.11
C ILE A 162 -6.01 4.90 -11.20
N LEU A 163 -5.04 3.99 -11.12
CA LEU A 163 -3.62 4.32 -11.22
C LEU A 163 -3.28 4.98 -12.56
N TRP A 164 -3.81 4.44 -13.67
CA TRP A 164 -3.67 5.01 -15.00
C TRP A 164 -4.32 6.40 -15.08
N TYR A 165 -5.51 6.58 -14.53
CA TYR A 165 -6.19 7.88 -14.48
C TYR A 165 -5.40 8.91 -13.64
N VAL A 166 -4.80 8.49 -12.53
CA VAL A 166 -3.91 9.33 -11.71
C VAL A 166 -2.66 9.71 -12.49
N PHE A 167 -1.99 8.75 -13.15
CA PHE A 167 -0.83 9.05 -14.00
C PHE A 167 -1.17 9.97 -15.18
N ARG A 168 -2.38 9.85 -15.73
CA ARG A 168 -2.91 10.69 -16.81
C ARG A 168 -3.19 12.12 -16.34
N LEU A 169 -3.82 12.30 -15.18
CA LEU A 169 -4.13 13.62 -14.63
C LEU A 169 -2.92 14.31 -13.98
N ALA A 170 -2.00 13.56 -13.39
CA ALA A 170 -0.77 14.10 -12.81
C ALA A 170 0.26 14.56 -13.87
N GLY A 171 -0.08 14.52 -15.16
CA GLY A 171 0.81 14.95 -16.25
C GLY A 171 2.07 14.10 -16.42
N MET A 172 2.17 12.97 -15.73
CA MET A 172 3.37 12.11 -15.72
C MET A 172 3.55 11.31 -17.03
N THR A 173 2.55 11.30 -17.91
CA THR A 173 2.64 10.65 -19.23
C THR A 173 3.41 11.47 -20.28
N GLY A 174 3.97 12.63 -19.94
CA GLY A 174 4.62 13.52 -20.92
C GLY A 174 5.91 14.22 -20.48
N ARG A 175 6.40 13.99 -19.25
CA ARG A 175 7.72 14.49 -18.82
C ARG A 175 8.47 13.33 -18.18
N GLU A 176 9.74 13.18 -18.54
CA GLU A 176 10.73 12.18 -18.12
C GLU A 176 10.95 12.11 -16.58
N GLY A 177 9.88 11.86 -15.81
CA GLY A 177 9.84 12.11 -14.36
C GLY A 177 9.39 10.94 -13.50
N GLY A 178 8.69 9.93 -14.05
CA GLY A 178 8.16 8.81 -13.27
C GLY A 178 9.22 7.93 -12.60
N PHE A 179 10.42 7.85 -13.20
CA PHE A 179 11.57 7.14 -12.63
C PHE A 179 12.61 8.06 -11.96
N SER A 180 12.40 9.39 -11.99
CA SER A 180 13.36 10.36 -11.41
C SER A 180 13.40 10.35 -9.88
N ALA A 181 12.33 9.91 -9.21
CA ALA A 181 12.35 9.75 -7.75
C ALA A 181 13.35 8.68 -7.29
N PHE A 182 13.55 7.62 -8.09
CA PHE A 182 14.55 6.59 -7.80
C PHE A 182 15.97 7.03 -8.16
N ASN A 183 16.12 7.89 -9.18
CA ASN A 183 17.40 8.50 -9.54
C ASN A 183 17.86 9.56 -8.52
N GLN A 184 16.94 10.26 -7.85
CA GLN A 184 17.28 11.20 -6.78
C GLN A 184 17.89 10.50 -5.56
N LEU A 185 17.45 9.28 -5.24
CA LEU A 185 18.03 8.46 -4.16
C LEU A 185 19.46 7.98 -4.48
N LYS A 186 19.84 7.89 -5.76
CA LYS A 186 21.18 7.49 -6.21
C LYS A 186 22.20 8.64 -6.19
N MET A 187 21.73 9.88 -6.09
CA MET A 187 22.56 11.09 -6.07
C MET A 187 22.89 11.49 -4.63
N ALA A 188 23.48 10.59 -3.84
CA ALA A 188 24.25 11.03 -2.69
C ALA A 188 25.44 11.84 -3.22
N ARG A 189 25.41 13.17 -3.02
CA ARG A 189 26.52 14.04 -3.37
C ARG A 189 27.73 13.67 -2.51
N PHE A 190 28.56 12.76 -2.99
CA PHE A 190 29.91 12.62 -2.48
C PHE A 190 30.68 13.87 -2.90
N THR A 191 30.93 14.77 -1.94
CA THR A 191 31.95 15.79 -2.11
C THR A 191 33.28 15.07 -2.13
N ILE A 192 33.79 14.77 -3.33
CA ILE A 192 35.19 14.42 -3.50
C ILE A 192 35.95 15.70 -3.15
N VAL A 193 36.42 15.80 -1.92
CA VAL A 193 37.35 16.85 -1.52
C VAL A 193 38.68 16.45 -2.16
N ASP A 194 38.88 16.93 -3.38
CA ASP A 194 40.18 16.86 -4.04
C ASP A 194 41.16 17.61 -3.14
N GLY A 195 42.14 16.91 -2.55
CA GLY A 195 43.06 17.42 -1.52
C GLY A 195 43.94 18.61 -1.97
N LYS A 196 43.75 19.08 -3.20
CA LYS A 196 44.38 20.25 -3.81
C LYS A 196 43.54 21.53 -3.74
N THR A 197 42.38 21.49 -3.08
CA THR A 197 41.48 22.66 -2.94
C THR A 197 41.44 23.25 -1.52
N GLY A 198 42.52 23.09 -0.75
CA GLY A 198 42.81 24.02 0.35
C GLY A 198 43.49 25.26 -0.21
N LYS A 199 43.05 26.48 0.18
CA LYS A 199 43.84 27.70 -0.08
C LYS A 199 45.23 27.49 0.52
N GLY A 200 46.23 27.29 -0.33
CA GLY A 200 47.63 27.17 0.08
C GLY A 200 48.09 28.50 0.66
N VAL A 201 47.96 28.65 1.98
CA VAL A 201 48.47 29.81 2.70
C VAL A 201 49.98 29.73 2.76
N SER A 202 50.65 30.84 2.44
CA SER A 202 52.10 30.96 2.47
C SER A 202 52.54 31.78 3.67
N PHE A 203 53.84 31.71 4.01
CA PHE A 203 54.39 32.58 5.06
C PHE A 203 54.27 34.07 4.74
N GLN A 204 54.02 34.46 3.49
CA GLN A 204 53.80 35.87 3.13
C GLN A 204 52.44 36.37 3.62
N ASP A 205 51.46 35.47 3.78
CA ASP A 205 50.08 35.81 4.12
C ASP A 205 49.85 36.00 5.64
N VAL A 206 50.90 35.86 6.46
CA VAL A 206 50.83 35.99 7.92
C VAL A 206 51.54 37.28 8.35
N ALA A 207 50.84 38.28 8.87
CA ALA A 207 51.48 39.53 9.33
C ALA A 207 51.91 39.46 10.80
N GLY A 208 52.99 40.16 11.18
CA GLY A 208 53.31 40.50 12.58
C GLY A 208 54.08 39.46 13.41
N MET A 209 54.32 38.24 12.94
CA MET A 209 55.05 37.20 13.68
C MET A 209 56.38 36.81 13.02
N HIS A 210 57.39 37.68 13.09
CA HIS A 210 58.67 37.45 12.40
C HIS A 210 59.52 36.35 13.07
N GLU A 211 59.55 36.32 14.40
CA GLU A 211 60.35 35.37 15.17
C GLU A 211 59.82 33.92 15.02
N ALA A 212 58.52 33.73 15.23
CA ALA A 212 57.87 32.42 15.04
C ALA A 212 57.95 31.91 13.59
N LYS A 213 57.94 32.80 12.58
CA LYS A 213 58.15 32.38 11.19
C LYS A 213 59.56 31.84 10.96
N LEU A 214 60.56 32.39 11.63
CA LEU A 214 61.95 32.01 11.44
C LEU A 214 62.21 30.61 12.02
N GLU A 215 61.66 30.33 13.21
CA GLU A 215 61.71 28.99 13.81
C GLU A 215 60.97 27.95 12.95
N VAL A 216 59.75 28.25 12.50
CA VAL A 216 58.96 27.30 11.68
C VAL A 216 59.60 27.05 10.31
N ARG A 217 60.34 28.04 9.78
CA ARG A 217 61.02 27.93 8.49
C ARG A 217 62.09 26.84 8.47
N GLU A 218 62.82 26.63 9.57
CA GLU A 218 63.79 25.53 9.67
C GLU A 218 63.14 24.17 9.51
N PHE A 219 61.98 23.95 10.14
CA PHE A 219 61.24 22.69 9.96
C PHE A 219 60.75 22.50 8.54
N VAL A 220 60.31 23.57 7.87
CA VAL A 220 59.89 23.50 6.46
C VAL A 220 61.09 23.22 5.56
N ASP A 221 62.26 23.80 5.82
CA ASP A 221 63.48 23.56 5.05
C ASP A 221 64.01 22.13 5.28
N TYR A 222 63.90 21.60 6.50
CA TYR A 222 64.16 20.19 6.79
C TYR A 222 63.26 19.26 5.96
N LEU A 223 61.95 19.53 5.94
CA LEU A 223 61.00 18.71 5.17
C LEU A 223 61.24 18.80 3.65
N LYS A 224 61.72 19.94 3.15
CA LYS A 224 62.03 20.12 1.72
C LYS A 224 63.34 19.47 1.30
N SER A 225 64.32 19.38 2.18
CA SER A 225 65.65 18.85 1.86
C SER A 225 66.24 18.10 3.05
N PRO A 226 65.65 16.95 3.42
CA PRO A 226 66.04 16.21 4.62
C PRO A 226 67.49 15.72 4.56
N GLU A 227 68.00 15.47 3.35
CA GLU A 227 69.39 15.01 3.11
C GLU A 227 70.46 16.03 3.54
N ARG A 228 70.12 17.32 3.66
CA ARG A 228 71.06 18.36 4.12
C ARG A 228 71.23 18.41 5.64
N PHE A 229 70.34 17.76 6.37
CA PHE A 229 70.25 17.80 7.84
C PHE A 229 70.42 16.42 8.49
N LEU A 230 70.79 15.41 7.70
CA LEU A 230 71.14 14.05 8.11
C LEU A 230 72.66 13.88 8.24
#